data_AF-A0A2G9SPM1-F1
#
_entry.id   AF-A0A2G9SPM1-F1
#
_cell.length_a   1.000
_cell.length_b   1.000
_cell.length_c   1.000
_cell.angle_alpha   90.00
_cell.angle_beta   90.00
_cell.angle_gamma   90.00
#
_symmetry.space_group_name_H-M   'P 1'
#
loop_
_entity.id
_entity.type
_entity.pdbx_description
1 polymer ?
#
loop_
_entity_poly.entity_id
_entity_poly.type
_entity_poly.pdbx_seq_one_letter_code
_entity_poly.pdbx_strand_id
1 'polypeptide(L)'
;MPKLEINGASFDAVVDESLLGAARRHKAHIGYVCGGHGLCQTCEVIIESGMEALSPMNDVEKAWLTAEKQQKGHRLACQVQIVKNMPIKLTTRAEKARRLFNNAFVAKKETLPPTSHPQGHVGEFFTFLGMETLAHVAGAPMALGNAIGRIIDGRLTLNSINDAVSAWSERAPEIGEIINKTINGLPDAVAPVANAIADVTKGVIDAATNIIKSATGGGAAEGAAKDGVKPVPIKVEKA
;
A
#
# COMPACT_ATOMS: atom_id res chain seq x y z
N MET A 1 -5.73 26.44 -9.71
CA MET A 1 -4.87 25.31 -9.30
C MET A 1 -5.26 24.95 -7.88
N PRO A 2 -5.84 23.76 -7.66
CA PRO A 2 -6.20 23.32 -6.32
C PRO A 2 -4.98 23.29 -5.40
N LYS A 3 -5.17 23.63 -4.12
CA LYS A 3 -4.15 23.44 -3.09
C LYS A 3 -4.18 21.98 -2.64
N LEU A 4 -3.06 21.28 -2.74
CA LEU A 4 -2.92 19.89 -2.33
C LEU A 4 -1.97 19.79 -1.14
N GLU A 5 -2.46 19.33 0.00
CA GLU A 5 -1.64 19.08 1.18
C GLU A 5 -1.37 17.57 1.33
N ILE A 6 -0.09 17.19 1.30
CA ILE A 6 0.38 15.81 1.44
C ILE A 6 1.25 15.72 2.68
N ASN A 7 0.84 14.89 3.64
CA ASN A 7 1.59 14.65 4.89
C ASN A 7 1.88 15.95 5.68
N GLY A 8 1.06 17.00 5.54
CA GLY A 8 1.27 18.30 6.19
C GLY A 8 2.03 19.33 5.34
N ALA A 9 2.58 18.96 4.19
CA ALA A 9 3.24 19.88 3.27
C ALA A 9 2.27 20.31 2.16
N SER A 10 2.26 21.61 1.82
CA SER A 10 1.37 22.19 0.81
C SER A 10 2.04 22.26 -0.56
N PHE A 11 1.29 21.89 -1.59
CA PHE A 11 1.68 21.89 -3.00
C PHE A 11 0.55 22.44 -3.87
N ASP A 12 0.88 22.81 -5.11
CA ASP A 12 -0.11 23.07 -6.13
C ASP A 12 -0.47 21.78 -6.89
N ALA A 13 -1.71 21.68 -7.33
CA ALA A 13 -2.16 20.61 -8.20
C ALA A 13 -2.91 21.18 -9.40
N VAL A 14 -3.10 20.32 -10.41
CA VAL A 14 -3.80 20.60 -11.66
C VAL A 14 -5.06 19.73 -11.68
N VAL A 15 -6.15 20.27 -12.20
CA VAL A 15 -7.35 19.44 -12.48
C VAL A 15 -7.00 18.47 -13.62
N ASP A 16 -7.58 17.29 -13.62
CA ASP A 16 -7.31 16.18 -14.53
C ASP A 16 -5.93 15.50 -14.37
N GLU A 17 -5.20 15.78 -13.28
CA GLU A 17 -4.05 14.98 -12.86
C GLU A 17 -4.40 14.06 -11.67
N SER A 18 -3.66 12.94 -11.54
CA SER A 18 -3.83 12.06 -10.40
C SER A 18 -3.10 12.59 -9.16
N LEU A 19 -3.56 12.20 -7.97
CA LEU A 19 -2.86 12.57 -6.72
C LEU A 19 -1.40 12.11 -6.73
N LEU A 20 -1.11 10.93 -7.31
CA LEU A 20 0.26 10.46 -7.51
C LEU A 20 1.03 11.32 -8.52
N GLY A 21 0.39 11.78 -9.60
CA GLY A 21 0.98 12.69 -10.58
C GLY A 21 1.46 13.98 -9.94
N ALA A 22 0.59 14.63 -9.17
CA ALA A 22 0.91 15.84 -8.42
C ALA A 22 2.06 15.60 -7.43
N ALA A 23 1.99 14.51 -6.64
CA ALA A 23 3.04 14.16 -5.69
C ALA A 23 4.40 13.95 -6.36
N ARG A 24 4.45 13.27 -7.50
CA ARG A 24 5.70 13.03 -8.26
C ARG A 24 6.30 14.32 -8.78
N ARG A 25 5.48 15.25 -9.30
CA ARG A 25 5.91 16.56 -9.80
C ARG A 25 6.61 17.37 -8.71
N HIS A 26 6.15 17.25 -7.46
CA HIS A 26 6.72 17.95 -6.31
C HIS A 26 7.70 17.13 -5.46
N LYS A 27 8.01 15.88 -5.84
CA LYS A 27 8.80 14.95 -5.02
C LYS A 27 8.21 14.74 -3.61
N ALA A 28 6.88 14.84 -3.49
CA ALA A 28 6.17 14.58 -2.26
C ALA A 28 6.11 13.07 -2.00
N HIS A 29 6.20 12.68 -0.73
CA HIS A 29 6.30 11.27 -0.36
C HIS A 29 4.94 10.55 -0.45
N ILE A 30 4.75 9.81 -1.53
CA ILE A 30 3.71 8.78 -1.75
C ILE A 30 4.41 7.57 -2.37
N GLY A 31 4.13 6.35 -1.91
CA GLY A 31 4.72 5.13 -2.49
C GLY A 31 4.13 4.78 -3.86
N TYR A 32 4.89 4.16 -4.75
CA TYR A 32 4.39 3.77 -6.09
C TYR A 32 5.17 2.61 -6.71
N VAL A 33 5.36 1.52 -5.96
CA VAL A 33 6.20 0.38 -6.41
C VAL A 33 5.79 -0.16 -7.78
N CYS A 34 4.50 -0.25 -8.09
CA CYS A 34 4.02 -0.69 -9.40
C CYS A 34 4.04 0.39 -10.51
N GLY A 35 4.63 1.57 -10.27
CA GLY A 35 4.64 2.68 -11.24
C GLY A 35 3.30 3.38 -11.49
N GLY A 36 2.27 3.06 -10.71
CA GLY A 36 0.93 3.66 -10.84
C GLY A 36 -0.07 2.85 -11.67
N HIS A 37 0.23 1.60 -11.99
CA HIS A 37 -0.64 0.71 -12.78
C HIS A 37 -1.81 0.08 -11.99
N GLY A 38 -1.96 0.42 -10.71
CA GLY A 38 -3.01 -0.15 -9.86
C GLY A 38 -2.81 -1.64 -9.54
N LEU A 39 -1.54 -2.08 -9.47
CA LEU A 39 -1.16 -3.45 -9.15
C LEU A 39 -0.63 -3.62 -7.71
N CYS A 40 -0.65 -2.55 -6.91
CA CYS A 40 -0.24 -2.59 -5.52
C CYS A 40 -0.96 -1.50 -4.71
N GLN A 41 -0.78 -1.50 -3.39
CA GLN A 41 -1.37 -0.52 -2.47
C GLN A 41 -0.36 0.49 -1.90
N THR A 42 0.87 0.53 -2.43
CA THR A 42 1.90 1.43 -1.88
C THR A 42 1.58 2.92 -2.04
N CYS A 43 0.70 3.25 -3.00
CA CYS A 43 0.17 4.60 -3.23
C CYS A 43 -1.11 4.92 -2.45
N GLU A 44 -1.51 4.04 -1.53
CA GLU A 44 -2.70 4.25 -0.72
C GLU A 44 -2.55 5.47 0.19
N VAL A 45 -3.55 6.34 0.13
CA VAL A 45 -3.64 7.59 0.90
C VAL A 45 -4.99 7.65 1.61
N ILE A 46 -5.03 8.39 2.71
CA ILE A 46 -6.24 8.70 3.46
C ILE A 46 -6.58 10.16 3.18
N ILE A 47 -7.74 10.40 2.57
CA ILE A 47 -8.22 11.76 2.29
C ILE A 47 -8.82 12.32 3.58
N GLU A 48 -8.19 13.35 4.14
CA GLU A 48 -8.64 14.04 5.35
C GLU A 48 -9.71 15.10 5.04
N SER A 49 -9.61 15.74 3.87
CA SER A 49 -10.61 16.68 3.35
C SER A 49 -10.51 16.84 1.83
N GLY A 50 -11.59 17.31 1.20
CA GLY A 50 -11.66 17.54 -0.24
C GLY A 50 -11.99 16.30 -1.08
N MET A 51 -12.71 15.32 -0.52
CA MET A 51 -13.13 14.11 -1.25
C MET A 51 -14.02 14.45 -2.46
N GLU A 52 -14.84 15.48 -2.34
CA GLU A 52 -15.73 15.99 -3.38
C GLU A 52 -15.01 16.60 -4.59
N ALA A 53 -13.70 16.85 -4.45
CA ALA A 53 -12.82 17.32 -5.51
C ALA A 53 -12.24 16.18 -6.36
N LEU A 54 -12.48 14.93 -5.95
CA LEU A 54 -11.88 13.74 -6.53
C LEU A 54 -12.88 12.95 -7.38
N SER A 55 -12.36 12.21 -8.36
CA SER A 55 -13.16 11.29 -9.16
C SER A 55 -13.82 10.22 -8.28
N PRO A 56 -14.98 9.66 -8.70
CA PRO A 56 -15.54 8.47 -8.08
C PRO A 56 -14.51 7.33 -8.04
N MET A 57 -14.68 6.43 -7.07
CA MET A 57 -13.81 5.27 -6.93
C MET A 57 -14.00 4.31 -8.11
N ASN A 58 -12.89 3.94 -8.76
CA ASN A 58 -12.92 3.02 -9.88
C ASN A 58 -12.82 1.55 -9.43
N ASP A 59 -12.96 0.60 -10.35
CA ASP A 59 -13.00 -0.83 -10.01
C ASP A 59 -11.63 -1.37 -9.55
N VAL A 60 -10.53 -0.73 -9.96
CA VAL A 60 -9.18 -1.06 -9.49
C VAL A 60 -9.02 -0.68 -8.02
N GLU A 61 -9.51 0.50 -7.63
CA GLU A 61 -9.53 0.92 -6.24
C GLU A 61 -10.40 0.00 -5.39
N LYS A 62 -11.62 -0.32 -5.86
CA LYS A 62 -12.55 -1.21 -5.14
C LYS A 62 -12.00 -2.63 -4.97
N ALA A 63 -11.21 -3.13 -5.92
CA ALA A 63 -10.59 -4.45 -5.84
C ALA A 63 -9.52 -4.52 -4.73
N TRP A 64 -8.85 -3.41 -4.45
CA TRP A 64 -7.81 -3.32 -3.42
C TRP A 64 -8.35 -2.89 -2.05
N LEU A 65 -9.29 -1.95 -2.01
CA LEU A 65 -9.74 -1.31 -0.79
C LEU A 65 -11.00 -2.00 -0.25
N THR A 66 -10.92 -2.54 0.98
CA THR A 66 -12.08 -3.09 1.68
C THR A 66 -13.15 -2.03 1.89
N ALA A 67 -14.43 -2.44 2.05
CA ALA A 67 -15.53 -1.50 2.30
C ALA A 67 -15.25 -0.56 3.48
N GLU A 68 -14.62 -1.07 4.54
CA GLU A 68 -14.21 -0.27 5.70
C GLU A 68 -13.19 0.81 5.33
N LYS A 69 -12.16 0.47 4.53
CA LYS A 69 -11.17 1.44 4.04
C LYS A 69 -11.82 2.50 3.15
N GLN A 70 -12.75 2.10 2.29
CA GLN A 70 -13.49 3.04 1.44
C GLN A 70 -14.27 4.05 2.29
N GLN A 71 -14.96 3.59 3.33
CA GLN A 71 -15.69 4.46 4.27
C GLN A 71 -14.77 5.39 5.07
N LYS A 72 -13.55 4.93 5.40
CA LYS A 72 -12.52 5.71 6.08
C LYS A 72 -11.76 6.68 5.16
N GLY A 73 -12.21 6.84 3.91
CA GLY A 73 -11.63 7.80 2.97
C GLY A 73 -10.30 7.36 2.35
N HIS A 74 -10.00 6.06 2.37
CA HIS A 74 -8.81 5.54 1.70
C HIS A 74 -9.02 5.58 0.18
N ARG A 75 -7.98 5.96 -0.57
CA ARG A 75 -7.93 6.01 -2.04
C ARG A 75 -6.58 5.48 -2.53
N LEU A 76 -6.53 4.98 -3.78
CA LEU A 76 -5.24 4.72 -4.44
C LEU A 76 -4.84 5.99 -5.20
N ALA A 77 -3.81 6.69 -4.75
CA ALA A 77 -3.39 7.97 -5.33
C ALA A 77 -3.07 7.90 -6.83
N CYS A 78 -2.68 6.72 -7.34
CA CYS A 78 -2.43 6.51 -8.77
C CYS A 78 -3.69 6.39 -9.64
N GLN A 79 -4.83 6.06 -9.05
CA GLN A 79 -6.08 5.78 -9.76
C GLN A 79 -7.07 6.94 -9.68
N VAL A 80 -7.05 7.69 -8.57
CA VAL A 80 -7.93 8.83 -8.36
C VAL A 80 -7.45 10.07 -9.12
N GLN A 81 -8.38 10.76 -9.78
CA GLN A 81 -8.16 12.02 -10.50
C GLN A 81 -8.71 13.20 -9.72
N ILE A 82 -8.05 14.34 -9.81
CA ILE A 82 -8.57 15.62 -9.30
C ILE A 82 -9.53 16.18 -10.35
N VAL A 83 -10.81 16.32 -10.04
CA VAL A 83 -11.85 16.73 -11.01
C VAL A 83 -12.45 18.11 -10.71
N LYS A 84 -12.11 18.72 -9.56
CA LYS A 84 -12.52 20.10 -9.22
C LYS A 84 -11.35 20.90 -8.65
N ASN A 85 -11.37 22.19 -8.90
CA ASN A 85 -10.42 23.16 -8.34
C ASN A 85 -10.77 23.49 -6.88
N MET A 86 -10.53 22.55 -5.96
CA MET A 86 -10.79 22.69 -4.53
C MET A 86 -9.60 22.18 -3.69
N PRO A 87 -9.40 22.70 -2.47
CA PRO A 87 -8.35 22.20 -1.59
C PRO A 87 -8.54 20.73 -1.23
N ILE A 88 -7.47 19.96 -1.26
CA ILE A 88 -7.44 18.54 -0.88
C ILE A 88 -6.36 18.36 0.18
N LYS A 89 -6.67 17.62 1.24
CA LYS A 89 -5.71 17.24 2.28
C LYS A 89 -5.67 15.73 2.39
N LEU A 90 -4.47 15.17 2.38
CA LEU A 90 -4.27 13.74 2.51
C LEU A 90 -3.06 13.39 3.36
N THR A 91 -3.10 12.19 3.92
CA THR A 91 -2.00 11.58 4.66
C THR A 91 -1.73 10.18 4.10
N THR A 92 -0.46 9.86 3.87
CA THR A 92 -0.06 8.50 3.49
C THR A 92 -0.15 7.54 4.67
N ARG A 93 -0.29 6.24 4.40
CA ARG A 93 -0.26 5.21 5.45
C ARG A 93 1.03 5.25 6.28
N ALA A 94 2.17 5.45 5.61
CA ALA A 94 3.47 5.54 6.27
C ALA A 94 3.54 6.74 7.22
N GLU A 95 3.06 7.91 6.79
CA GLU A 95 2.99 9.09 7.64
C GLU A 95 1.99 8.91 8.79
N LYS A 96 0.83 8.28 8.54
CA LYS A 96 -0.15 7.98 9.58
C LYS A 96 0.45 7.04 10.64
N ALA A 97 1.12 5.97 10.22
CA ALA A 97 1.82 5.06 11.11
C ALA A 97 2.90 5.79 11.93
N ARG A 98 3.70 6.64 11.29
CA ARG A 98 4.72 7.46 11.97
C ARG A 98 4.11 8.39 13.03
N ARG A 99 3.02 9.09 12.71
CA ARG A 99 2.31 9.96 13.65
C ARG A 99 1.75 9.19 14.83
N LEU A 100 1.11 8.05 14.58
CA LEU A 100 0.57 7.19 15.64
C LEU A 100 1.67 6.59 16.52
N PHE A 101 2.78 6.14 15.93
CA PHE A 101 3.94 5.67 16.67
C PHE A 101 4.51 6.75 17.58
N ASN A 102 4.69 7.96 17.05
CA ASN A 102 5.17 9.09 17.83
C ASN A 102 4.24 9.38 19.01
N ASN A 103 2.92 9.39 18.78
CA ASN A 103 1.94 9.60 19.85
C ASN A 103 1.94 8.47 20.90
N ALA A 104 2.18 7.23 20.47
CA ALA A 104 2.18 6.06 21.35
C ALA A 104 3.46 5.95 22.20
N PHE A 105 4.62 6.32 21.66
CA PHE A 105 5.91 5.93 22.25
C PHE A 105 6.93 7.05 22.43
N VAL A 106 6.74 8.23 21.81
CA VAL A 106 7.76 9.29 21.78
C VAL A 106 7.29 10.60 22.40
N ALA A 107 6.07 11.03 22.09
CA ALA A 107 5.57 12.35 22.45
C ALA A 107 5.30 12.48 23.96
N LYS A 108 5.55 13.67 24.50
CA LYS A 108 5.23 14.00 25.89
C LYS A 108 3.72 14.11 26.06
N LYS A 109 3.21 13.66 27.21
CA LYS A 109 1.76 13.62 27.51
C LYS A 109 1.05 14.96 27.29
N GLU A 110 1.72 16.09 27.58
CA GLU A 110 1.18 17.44 27.42
C GLU A 110 0.96 17.85 25.95
N THR A 111 1.64 17.19 25.01
CA THR A 111 1.60 17.51 23.57
C THR A 111 0.72 16.57 22.75
N LEU A 112 0.15 15.56 23.41
CA LEU A 112 -0.62 14.52 22.73
C LEU A 112 -2.00 15.05 22.29
N PRO A 113 -2.41 14.78 21.04
CA PRO A 113 -3.80 15.01 20.65
C PRO A 113 -4.72 14.07 21.46
N PRO A 114 -6.00 14.42 21.66
CA PRO A 114 -6.94 13.50 22.26
C PRO A 114 -7.11 12.25 21.39
N THR A 115 -7.23 11.09 22.03
CA THR A 115 -7.56 9.83 21.37
C THR A 115 -8.87 9.27 21.92
N SER A 116 -9.73 8.79 21.04
CA SER A 116 -10.98 8.12 21.39
C SER A 116 -10.80 6.61 21.55
N HIS A 117 -9.58 6.09 21.38
CA HIS A 117 -9.33 4.67 21.46
C HIS A 117 -9.38 4.19 22.92
N PRO A 118 -10.11 3.11 23.26
CA PRO A 118 -10.30 2.66 24.64
C PRO A 118 -8.99 2.29 25.36
N GLN A 119 -7.97 1.92 24.60
CA GLN A 119 -6.63 1.56 25.08
C GLN A 119 -5.60 2.70 24.89
N GLY A 120 -6.05 3.93 24.67
CA GLY A 120 -5.18 5.09 24.42
C GLY A 120 -4.38 4.98 23.11
N HIS A 121 -3.30 5.78 23.01
CA HIS A 121 -2.51 5.90 21.77
C HIS A 121 -1.76 4.61 21.38
N VAL A 122 -1.33 3.81 22.35
CA VAL A 122 -0.70 2.51 22.08
C VAL A 122 -1.70 1.59 21.39
N GLY A 123 -2.93 1.50 21.92
CA GLY A 123 -3.99 0.73 21.27
C GLY A 123 -4.36 1.29 19.90
N GLU A 124 -4.46 2.61 19.76
CA GLU A 124 -4.75 3.26 18.47
C GLU A 124 -3.72 2.89 17.39
N PHE A 125 -2.44 2.87 17.77
CA PHE A 125 -1.35 2.45 16.90
C PHE A 125 -1.47 0.98 16.45
N PHE A 126 -1.65 0.06 17.39
CA PHE A 126 -1.76 -1.37 17.05
C PHE A 126 -3.05 -1.70 16.30
N THR A 127 -4.16 -1.04 16.61
CA THR A 127 -5.41 -1.16 15.84
C THR A 127 -5.20 -0.71 14.40
N PHE A 128 -4.51 0.41 14.18
CA PHE A 128 -4.18 0.87 12.82
C PHE A 128 -3.31 -0.15 12.07
N LEU A 129 -2.25 -0.68 12.69
CA LEU A 129 -1.39 -1.69 12.06
C LEU A 129 -2.13 -2.99 11.76
N GLY A 130 -2.96 -3.46 12.71
CA GLY A 130 -3.78 -4.67 12.54
C GLY A 130 -4.76 -4.53 11.38
N MET A 131 -5.45 -3.39 11.30
CA MET A 131 -6.34 -3.07 10.18
C MET A 131 -5.60 -3.04 8.84
N GLU A 132 -4.44 -2.39 8.77
CA GLU A 132 -3.64 -2.31 7.55
C GLU A 132 -3.16 -3.69 7.09
N THR A 133 -2.81 -4.56 8.03
CA THR A 133 -2.38 -5.93 7.76
C THR A 133 -3.54 -6.77 7.23
N LEU A 134 -4.67 -6.75 7.94
CA LEU A 134 -5.85 -7.52 7.56
C LEU A 134 -6.39 -7.08 6.19
N ALA A 135 -6.45 -5.78 5.93
CA ALA A 135 -6.93 -5.25 4.67
C ALA A 135 -6.06 -5.66 3.47
N HIS A 136 -4.73 -5.75 3.64
CA HIS A 136 -3.86 -6.27 2.59
C HIS A 136 -4.15 -7.74 2.30
N VAL A 137 -4.27 -8.57 3.34
CA VAL A 137 -4.52 -10.02 3.18
C VAL A 137 -5.90 -10.27 2.56
N ALA A 138 -6.92 -9.53 2.99
CA ALA A 138 -8.28 -9.66 2.47
C ALA A 138 -8.44 -9.13 1.04
N GLY A 139 -7.74 -8.04 0.69
CA GLY A 139 -7.82 -7.41 -0.63
C GLY A 139 -6.99 -8.09 -1.72
N ALA A 140 -5.88 -8.76 -1.35
CA ALA A 140 -4.94 -9.32 -2.31
C ALA A 140 -5.56 -10.33 -3.31
N PRO A 141 -6.44 -11.28 -2.91
CA PRO A 141 -7.07 -12.21 -3.85
C PRO A 141 -7.95 -11.51 -4.90
N MET A 142 -8.76 -10.53 -4.45
CA MET A 142 -9.64 -9.77 -5.34
C MET A 142 -8.86 -8.88 -6.30
N ALA A 143 -7.80 -8.24 -5.81
CA ALA A 143 -6.92 -7.43 -6.63
C ALA A 143 -6.15 -8.25 -7.68
N LEU A 144 -5.71 -9.45 -7.32
CA LEU A 144 -5.10 -10.38 -8.27
C LEU A 144 -6.09 -10.77 -9.37
N GLY A 145 -7.32 -11.13 -9.02
CA GLY A 145 -8.39 -11.43 -9.98
C GLY A 145 -8.68 -10.24 -10.92
N ASN A 146 -8.77 -9.03 -10.37
CA ASN A 146 -8.96 -7.80 -11.16
C ASN A 146 -7.78 -7.55 -12.12
N ALA A 147 -6.55 -7.76 -11.66
CA ALA A 147 -5.36 -7.63 -12.50
C ALA A 147 -5.39 -8.65 -13.66
N ILE A 148 -5.72 -9.92 -13.39
CA ILE A 148 -5.88 -10.97 -14.41
C ILE A 148 -6.95 -10.59 -15.44
N GLY A 149 -8.13 -10.14 -14.99
CA GLY A 149 -9.19 -9.69 -15.90
C GLY A 149 -8.71 -8.58 -16.83
N ARG A 150 -7.99 -7.59 -16.28
CA ARG A 150 -7.42 -6.48 -17.07
C ARG A 150 -6.33 -6.91 -18.05
N ILE A 151 -5.61 -7.99 -17.76
CA ILE A 151 -4.64 -8.61 -18.66
C ILE A 151 -5.38 -9.27 -19.83
N ILE A 152 -6.40 -10.07 -19.53
CA ILE A 152 -7.25 -10.73 -20.54
C ILE A 152 -7.90 -9.69 -21.47
N ASP A 153 -8.35 -8.57 -20.91
CA ASP A 153 -8.96 -7.46 -21.64
C ASP A 153 -7.96 -6.61 -22.44
N GLY A 154 -6.65 -6.91 -22.39
CA GLY A 154 -5.60 -6.13 -23.05
C GLY A 154 -5.35 -4.73 -22.46
N ARG A 155 -5.90 -4.43 -21.28
CA ARG A 155 -5.77 -3.13 -20.58
C ARG A 155 -4.49 -3.02 -19.76
N LEU A 156 -3.79 -4.13 -19.55
CA LEU A 156 -2.44 -4.20 -18.98
C LEU A 156 -1.53 -4.87 -20.01
N THR A 157 -0.44 -4.22 -20.39
CA THR A 157 0.51 -4.80 -21.35
C THR A 157 1.31 -5.94 -20.70
N LEU A 158 1.68 -6.97 -21.47
CA LEU A 158 2.53 -8.09 -21.01
C LEU A 158 3.82 -7.62 -20.32
N ASN A 159 4.37 -6.48 -20.74
CA ASN A 159 5.56 -5.86 -20.15
C ASN A 159 5.32 -5.38 -18.71
N SER A 160 4.14 -4.82 -18.41
CA SER A 160 3.77 -4.37 -17.06
C SER A 160 3.56 -5.54 -16.08
N ILE A 161 3.09 -6.67 -16.60
CA ILE A 161 2.98 -7.93 -15.85
C ILE A 161 4.37 -8.45 -15.53
N ASN A 162 5.25 -8.45 -16.54
CA ASN A 162 6.62 -8.90 -16.37
C ASN A 162 7.37 -8.07 -15.34
N ASP A 163 7.28 -6.74 -15.44
CA ASP A 163 7.90 -5.81 -14.48
C ASP A 163 7.35 -5.99 -13.04
N ALA A 164 6.06 -6.33 -12.88
CA ALA A 164 5.45 -6.57 -11.57
C ALA A 164 5.87 -7.94 -10.98
N VAL A 165 5.92 -8.97 -11.81
CA VAL A 165 6.34 -10.32 -11.42
C VAL A 165 7.83 -10.37 -11.10
N SER A 166 8.68 -9.70 -11.90
CA SER A 166 10.12 -9.62 -11.66
C SER A 166 10.43 -8.86 -10.38
N ALA A 167 9.75 -7.72 -10.15
CA ALA A 167 9.90 -6.97 -8.90
C ALA A 167 9.46 -7.78 -7.67
N TRP A 168 8.48 -8.67 -7.81
CA TRP A 168 8.07 -9.57 -6.74
C TRP A 168 9.08 -10.70 -6.53
N SER A 169 9.55 -11.36 -7.61
CA SER A 169 10.51 -12.47 -7.50
C SER A 169 11.83 -12.02 -6.88
N GLU A 170 12.27 -10.79 -7.15
CA GLU A 170 13.47 -10.21 -6.54
C GLU A 170 13.33 -9.99 -5.03
N ARG A 171 12.13 -9.61 -4.55
CA ARG A 171 11.89 -9.28 -3.13
C ARG A 171 11.32 -10.41 -2.30
N ALA A 172 10.74 -11.43 -2.92
CA ALA A 172 10.11 -12.55 -2.22
C ALA A 172 11.02 -13.25 -1.19
N PRO A 173 12.33 -13.48 -1.45
CA PRO A 173 13.22 -14.12 -0.48
C PRO A 173 13.42 -13.28 0.79
N GLU A 174 13.66 -11.97 0.63
CA GLU A 174 13.82 -11.04 1.76
C GLU A 174 12.54 -10.91 2.58
N ILE A 175 11.38 -10.83 1.91
CA ILE A 175 10.08 -10.78 2.57
C ILE A 175 9.84 -12.06 3.36
N GLY A 176 10.15 -13.23 2.79
CA GLY A 176 10.04 -14.51 3.49
C GLY A 176 10.92 -14.59 4.73
N GLU A 177 12.15 -14.09 4.67
CA GLU A 177 13.05 -14.05 5.82
C GLU A 177 12.55 -13.09 6.92
N ILE A 178 12.06 -11.91 6.53
CA ILE A 178 11.47 -10.94 7.47
C ILE A 178 10.23 -11.51 8.14
N ILE A 179 9.34 -12.17 7.39
CA ILE A 179 8.15 -12.83 7.93
C ILE A 179 8.56 -13.92 8.93
N ASN A 180 9.48 -14.81 8.56
CA ASN A 180 9.94 -15.87 9.44
C ASN A 180 10.58 -15.33 10.73
N LYS A 181 11.45 -14.31 10.64
CA LYS A 181 12.05 -13.66 11.81
C LYS A 181 11.00 -12.99 12.70
N THR A 182 9.98 -12.39 12.09
CA THR A 182 8.90 -11.71 12.82
C THR A 182 8.00 -12.72 13.52
N ILE A 183 7.56 -13.78 12.83
CA ILE A 183 6.72 -14.86 13.39
C ILE A 183 7.45 -15.57 14.54
N ASN A 184 8.72 -15.91 14.36
CA ASN A 184 9.53 -16.56 15.40
C ASN A 184 9.84 -15.63 16.59
N GLY A 185 9.64 -14.32 16.46
CA GLY A 185 9.82 -13.34 17.52
C GLY A 185 8.53 -12.97 18.27
N LEU A 186 7.37 -13.52 17.87
CA LEU A 186 6.09 -13.23 18.50
C LEU A 186 5.87 -14.10 19.76
N PRO A 187 5.22 -13.57 20.81
CA PRO A 187 4.84 -14.37 21.98
C PRO A 187 3.88 -15.51 21.62
N ASP A 188 4.00 -16.65 22.31
CA ASP A 188 3.17 -17.86 22.05
C ASP A 188 1.66 -17.61 22.03
N ALA A 189 1.20 -16.59 22.76
CA ALA A 189 -0.19 -16.17 22.82
C ALA A 189 -0.78 -15.71 21.47
N VAL A 190 0.05 -15.30 20.51
CA VAL A 190 -0.38 -14.86 19.17
C VAL A 190 0.07 -15.80 18.04
N ALA A 191 0.82 -16.86 18.35
CA ALA A 191 1.27 -17.88 17.40
C ALA A 191 0.14 -18.54 16.58
N PRO A 192 -1.06 -18.83 17.13
CA PRO A 192 -2.16 -19.40 16.36
C PRO A 192 -2.65 -18.46 15.23
N VAL A 193 -2.67 -17.16 15.51
CA VAL A 193 -3.08 -16.13 14.54
C VAL A 193 -1.98 -15.94 13.49
N ALA A 194 -0.71 -15.93 13.91
CA ALA A 194 0.43 -15.82 13.00
C ALA A 194 0.49 -17.00 12.00
N ASN A 195 0.26 -18.23 12.48
CA ASN A 195 0.24 -19.42 11.63
C ASN A 195 -0.93 -19.40 10.63
N ALA A 196 -2.13 -18.99 11.06
CA ALA A 196 -3.27 -18.84 10.16
C ALA A 196 -3.01 -17.80 9.06
N ILE A 197 -2.37 -16.67 9.39
CA ILE A 197 -1.98 -15.66 8.40
C ILE A 197 -0.93 -16.22 7.43
N ALA A 198 0.04 -16.99 7.92
CA ALA A 198 1.08 -17.61 7.09
C ALA A 198 0.49 -18.60 6.08
N ASP A 199 -0.46 -19.44 6.50
CA ASP A 199 -1.12 -20.42 5.64
C ASP A 199 -1.97 -19.76 4.54
N VAL A 200 -2.73 -18.72 4.90
CA VAL A 200 -3.49 -17.92 3.92
C VAL A 200 -2.53 -17.25 2.93
N THR A 201 -1.44 -16.69 3.42
CA THR A 201 -0.43 -16.04 2.56
C THR A 201 0.17 -17.03 1.57
N LYS A 202 0.53 -18.24 2.03
CA LYS A 202 1.05 -19.31 1.18
C LYS A 202 0.04 -19.74 0.11
N GLY A 203 -1.22 -19.94 0.50
CA GLY A 203 -2.28 -20.29 -0.45
C GLY A 203 -2.50 -19.24 -1.55
N VAL A 204 -2.41 -17.95 -1.19
CA VAL A 204 -2.50 -16.85 -2.16
C VAL A 204 -1.29 -16.84 -3.10
N ILE A 205 -0.08 -17.07 -2.59
CA ILE A 205 1.15 -17.15 -3.40
C ILE A 205 1.07 -18.31 -4.38
N ASP A 206 0.62 -19.48 -3.95
CA ASP A 206 0.51 -20.67 -4.80
C ASP A 206 -0.53 -20.46 -5.90
N ALA A 207 -1.68 -19.84 -5.57
CA ALA A 207 -2.70 -19.49 -6.54
C ALA A 207 -2.17 -18.49 -7.59
N ALA A 208 -1.48 -17.44 -7.15
CA ALA A 208 -0.86 -16.45 -8.05
C ALA A 208 0.18 -17.10 -8.97
N THR A 209 1.04 -17.96 -8.42
CA THR A 209 2.09 -18.66 -9.17
C THR A 209 1.50 -19.57 -10.24
N ASN A 210 0.45 -20.31 -9.92
CA ASN A 210 -0.20 -21.23 -10.88
C ASN A 210 -0.93 -20.48 -12.00
N ILE A 211 -1.54 -19.33 -11.71
CA ILE A 211 -2.19 -18.49 -12.72
C ILE A 211 -1.15 -17.82 -13.61
N ILE A 212 -0.03 -17.35 -13.06
CA ILE A 212 1.07 -16.81 -13.87
C ILE A 212 1.59 -17.90 -14.81
N LYS A 213 1.85 -19.11 -14.30
CA LYS A 213 2.30 -20.25 -15.14
C LYS A 213 1.31 -20.60 -16.25
N SER A 214 0.00 -20.55 -15.98
CA SER A 214 -1.02 -20.83 -17.01
C SER A 214 -1.14 -19.69 -18.02
N ALA A 215 -0.95 -18.44 -17.61
CA ALA A 215 -0.99 -17.26 -18.48
C ALA A 215 0.29 -17.08 -19.32
N THR A 216 1.47 -17.51 -18.83
CA THR A 216 2.76 -17.38 -19.54
C THR A 216 3.20 -18.65 -20.28
N GLY A 217 2.37 -19.69 -20.33
CA GLY A 217 2.72 -20.96 -21.00
C GLY A 217 3.86 -21.73 -20.34
N GLY A 218 4.09 -21.52 -19.04
CA GLY A 218 5.13 -22.21 -18.26
C GLY A 218 6.54 -21.61 -18.33
N GLY A 219 6.74 -20.51 -19.07
CA GLY A 219 8.01 -19.77 -19.05
C GLY A 219 8.10 -18.83 -17.84
N ALA A 220 9.07 -19.07 -16.95
CA ALA A 220 9.52 -18.06 -16.01
C ALA A 220 10.16 -16.92 -16.82
N ALA A 221 9.74 -15.69 -16.58
CA ALA A 221 10.38 -14.57 -17.22
C ALA A 221 11.76 -14.35 -16.59
N GLU A 222 12.82 -14.65 -17.35
CA GLU A 222 14.18 -14.24 -17.04
C GLU A 222 14.29 -12.73 -17.30
N GLY A 223 14.06 -11.93 -16.26
CA GLY A 223 14.35 -10.50 -16.26
C GLY A 223 15.65 -10.24 -15.53
N ALA A 224 16.73 -9.92 -16.26
CA ALA A 224 17.93 -9.37 -15.64
C ALA A 224 17.62 -8.02 -14.98
N ALA A 225 18.19 -7.79 -13.80
CA ALA A 225 18.08 -6.55 -13.05
C ALA A 225 18.40 -5.34 -13.95
N LYS A 226 17.53 -4.32 -13.97
CA LYS A 226 17.80 -3.08 -14.71
C LYS A 226 18.97 -2.33 -14.05
N ASP A 227 19.97 -1.98 -14.85
CA ASP A 227 21.13 -1.18 -14.42
C ASP A 227 20.68 0.11 -13.71
N GLY A 228 21.27 0.37 -12.53
CA GLY A 228 21.14 1.65 -11.82
C GLY A 228 20.40 1.62 -10.48
N VAL A 229 19.78 0.51 -10.07
CA VAL A 229 19.18 0.39 -8.73
C VAL A 229 20.19 -0.22 -7.76
N LYS A 230 20.89 0.62 -7.01
CA LYS A 230 21.76 0.14 -5.92
C LYS A 230 20.92 -0.20 -4.69
N PRO A 231 21.15 -1.36 -4.03
CA PRO A 231 20.49 -1.67 -2.77
C PRO A 231 20.81 -0.59 -1.73
N VAL A 232 19.78 -0.10 -1.03
CA VAL A 232 19.96 0.82 0.09
C VAL A 232 20.36 -0.02 1.31
N PRO A 233 21.57 0.15 1.86
CA PRO A 233 22.00 -0.63 3.00
C PRO A 233 21.17 -0.25 4.23
N ILE A 234 20.30 -1.16 4.70
CA ILE A 234 19.60 -1.02 5.97
C ILE A 234 20.58 -1.44 7.06
N LYS A 235 21.25 -0.48 7.70
CA LYS A 235 22.01 -0.74 8.92
C LYS A 235 21.04 -0.94 10.07
N VAL A 236 20.80 -2.20 10.45
CA VAL A 236 20.14 -2.52 11.72
C VAL A 236 21.21 -2.46 12.80
N GLU A 237 21.38 -1.31 13.43
CA GLU A 237 22.14 -1.23 14.68
C GLU A 237 21.31 -1.93 15.75
N LYS A 238 21.88 -3.00 16.33
CA LYS A 238 21.29 -3.69 17.48
C LYS A 238 21.32 -2.71 18.66
N ALA A 239 20.14 -2.35 19.17
CA ALA A 239 19.98 -1.75 20.49
C ALA A 239 20.10 -2.83 21.56
#